data_AF-A0A499VQG2-F1
#
_entry.id   AF-A0A499VQG2-F1
#
_cell.length_a   1.000
_cell.length_b   1.000
_cell.length_c   1.000
_cell.angle_alpha   90.00
_cell.angle_beta   90.00
_cell.angle_gamma   90.00
#
_symmetry.space_group_name_H-M   'P 1'
#
loop_
_entity.id
_entity.type
_entity.pdbx_description
1 polymer ?
#
loop_
_entity_poly.entity_id
_entity_poly.type
_entity_poly.pdbx_seq_one_letter_code
_entity_poly.pdbx_strand_id
1 'polypeptide(L)'
;MSESTAPSDTVLLRGGEVHSPADPFATAMVVERGQVAWVGSEGAADAFSAGVDEVVDLEGALVTPAFTDAHVHTTSTGLALTGLDLSGAPSLEAALALVRDFAAARPDDRVLLGHGWDTARWPGGRPPTRAELDEAADGRPLYLSRIDVHSAVVSTALLDLVPGITGRAGYLDGPLTRDAHHAVRGAALGAVSPAQRTEAQRAALAHAASLGIGSVHECAGPEISSEDDFTGLLRLAAEETGPRVVGYWAEWGEEGIDRARALGAVGAAGDLFVDGALGSHTACLHQPYSDAGHTGTAYLDDDAVAAHVIACTEAGLQAGFHAIGDAAVTSVVEGVRAAAEKVGLARVRAARHRVEHAEMLTPRPSRPSRNSASPPPCSPPSTRCGAARTACTRSAWAPSGPVRSTPSPPSCGPAYPLPSAPTVPSPRSTRGAPSARRPSTARRSTVSPCAPRSRRIRVADGGRSDGTTRGSWCRARPPTMPCGAPRNWSCRPPTTASPAGPPTRARAPRDCPT
;
A
#
# COMPACT_ATOMS: atom_id res chain seq x y z
N MET A 1 19.17 32.10 -34.27
CA MET A 1 18.64 32.04 -32.90
C MET A 1 19.15 30.74 -32.32
N SER A 2 20.11 30.82 -31.40
CA SER A 2 20.73 29.65 -30.79
C SER A 2 19.70 29.01 -29.86
N GLU A 3 19.27 27.79 -30.16
CA GLU A 3 18.60 26.96 -29.17
C GLU A 3 19.56 26.81 -27.99
N SER A 4 19.12 27.24 -26.82
CA SER A 4 19.81 26.99 -25.56
C SER A 4 19.66 25.50 -25.28
N THR A 5 20.65 24.70 -25.67
CA THR A 5 20.79 23.32 -25.20
C THR A 5 20.87 23.35 -23.69
N ALA A 6 19.86 22.84 -23.00
CA ALA A 6 19.98 22.50 -21.59
C ALA A 6 21.25 21.63 -21.43
N PRO A 7 22.06 21.84 -20.37
CA PRO A 7 23.25 21.02 -20.15
C PRO A 7 22.84 19.54 -20.15
N SER A 8 23.57 18.72 -20.91
CA SER A 8 23.43 17.27 -20.79
C SER A 8 23.94 16.89 -19.40
N ASP A 9 23.11 16.26 -18.59
CA ASP A 9 23.56 15.62 -17.36
C ASP A 9 23.90 14.16 -17.72
N THR A 10 25.17 13.90 -18.00
CA THR A 10 25.70 12.56 -18.23
C THR A 10 26.54 12.14 -17.03
N VAL A 11 26.15 11.05 -16.38
CA VAL A 11 26.78 10.56 -15.14
C VAL A 11 27.31 9.15 -15.36
N LEU A 12 28.59 8.93 -15.07
CA LEU A 12 29.17 7.59 -14.95
C LEU A 12 29.18 7.18 -13.47
N LEU A 13 28.44 6.12 -13.15
CA LEU A 13 28.57 5.39 -11.89
C LEU A 13 29.56 4.24 -12.10
N ARG A 14 30.61 4.13 -11.28
CA ARG A 14 31.64 3.09 -11.41
C ARG A 14 32.11 2.56 -10.05
N GLY A 15 32.88 1.47 -10.05
CA GLY A 15 33.46 0.91 -8.83
C GLY A 15 32.46 0.25 -7.87
N GLY A 16 31.30 -0.20 -8.36
CA GLY A 16 30.26 -0.82 -7.54
C GLY A 16 29.72 -2.13 -8.12
N GLU A 17 28.52 -2.52 -7.70
CA GLU A 17 27.74 -3.62 -8.30
C GLU A 17 26.45 -3.03 -8.89
N VAL A 18 26.13 -3.34 -10.15
CA VAL A 18 24.91 -2.86 -10.81
C VAL A 18 23.98 -4.04 -11.05
N HIS A 19 22.89 -4.10 -10.30
CA HIS A 19 21.87 -5.14 -10.48
C HIS A 19 21.02 -4.84 -11.71
N SER A 20 21.32 -5.53 -12.81
CA SER A 20 20.59 -5.39 -14.07
C SER A 20 20.37 -6.74 -14.76
N PRO A 21 19.18 -7.01 -15.34
CA PRO A 21 18.97 -8.19 -16.16
C PRO A 21 19.72 -8.14 -17.50
N ALA A 22 20.19 -6.97 -17.94
CA ALA A 22 20.96 -6.81 -19.17
C ALA A 22 22.38 -7.35 -19.03
N ASP A 23 22.98 -7.19 -17.85
CA ASP A 23 24.29 -7.74 -17.49
C ASP A 23 24.32 -8.01 -15.97
N PRO A 24 24.30 -9.29 -15.53
CA PRO A 24 24.29 -9.65 -14.11
C PRO A 24 25.63 -9.44 -13.40
N PHE A 25 26.70 -9.12 -14.13
CA PHE A 25 28.05 -8.90 -13.57
C PHE A 25 28.52 -7.45 -13.73
N ALA A 26 27.61 -6.54 -14.08
CA ALA A 26 27.94 -5.14 -14.28
C ALA A 26 28.44 -4.49 -12.98
N THR A 27 29.45 -3.65 -13.13
CA THR A 27 30.07 -2.89 -12.03
C THR A 27 30.05 -1.38 -12.29
N ALA A 28 29.57 -0.96 -13.46
CA ALA A 28 29.47 0.42 -13.87
C ALA A 28 28.24 0.66 -14.76
N MET A 29 27.75 1.91 -14.77
CA MET A 29 26.58 2.35 -15.54
C MET A 29 26.76 3.80 -15.97
N VAL A 30 26.36 4.12 -17.21
CA VAL A 30 26.23 5.50 -17.69
C VAL A 30 24.75 5.87 -17.74
N VAL A 31 24.41 6.99 -17.13
CA VAL A 31 23.09 7.62 -17.21
C VAL A 31 23.22 8.89 -18.03
N GLU A 32 22.43 9.04 -19.08
CA GLU A 32 22.35 10.23 -19.91
C GLU A 32 20.91 10.76 -19.87
N ARG A 33 20.71 12.01 -19.43
CA ARG A 33 19.39 12.67 -19.40
C ARG A 33 18.31 11.82 -18.70
N GLY A 34 18.68 11.19 -17.58
CA GLY A 34 17.79 10.34 -16.79
C GLY A 34 17.50 8.95 -17.39
N GLN A 35 18.16 8.57 -18.48
CA GLN A 35 18.05 7.24 -19.08
C GLN A 35 19.36 6.47 -18.95
N VAL A 36 19.26 5.16 -18.75
CA VAL A 36 20.43 4.28 -18.75
C VAL A 36 20.93 4.14 -20.18
N ALA A 37 22.08 4.76 -20.46
CA ALA A 37 22.72 4.74 -21.78
C ALA A 37 23.62 3.50 -21.95
N TRP A 38 24.23 3.03 -20.86
CA TRP A 38 25.14 1.88 -20.88
C TRP A 38 25.25 1.22 -19.51
N VAL A 39 25.46 -0.10 -19.48
CA VAL A 39 25.74 -0.91 -18.29
C VAL A 39 26.82 -1.91 -18.66
N GLY A 40 27.81 -2.12 -17.79
CA GLY A 40 28.86 -3.11 -18.03
C GLY A 40 29.96 -3.10 -16.97
N SER A 41 31.16 -3.54 -17.37
CA SER A 41 32.28 -3.75 -16.46
C SER A 41 33.16 -2.52 -16.24
N GLU A 42 33.88 -2.52 -15.13
CA GLU A 42 34.79 -1.45 -14.72
C GLU A 42 35.84 -1.13 -15.79
N GLY A 43 36.41 -2.17 -16.42
CA GLY A 43 37.42 -1.99 -17.46
C GLY A 43 36.89 -1.32 -18.73
N ALA A 44 35.59 -1.44 -19.01
CA ALA A 44 34.95 -0.75 -20.13
C ALA A 44 34.51 0.68 -19.77
N ALA A 45 34.32 0.98 -18.48
CA ALA A 45 33.89 2.29 -17.99
C ALA A 45 34.90 3.41 -18.27
N ASP A 46 36.20 3.09 -18.35
CA ASP A 46 37.27 4.05 -18.64
C ASP A 46 37.08 4.76 -19.99
N ALA A 47 36.45 4.09 -20.97
CA ALA A 47 36.15 4.68 -22.27
C ALA A 47 35.18 5.88 -22.19
N PHE A 48 34.36 5.95 -21.14
CA PHE A 48 33.37 7.02 -20.94
C PHE A 48 33.88 8.15 -20.04
N SER A 49 34.93 7.91 -19.24
CA SER A 49 35.33 8.81 -18.15
C SER A 49 35.71 10.23 -18.60
N ALA A 50 36.14 10.41 -19.86
CA ALA A 50 36.47 11.72 -20.42
C ALA A 50 35.29 12.43 -21.11
N GLY A 51 34.18 11.74 -21.35
CA GLY A 51 33.04 12.23 -22.13
C GLY A 51 31.75 12.43 -21.34
N VAL A 52 31.76 12.14 -20.04
CA VAL A 52 30.64 12.38 -19.12
C VAL A 52 30.86 13.66 -18.32
N ASP A 53 29.76 14.24 -17.83
CA ASP A 53 29.77 15.49 -17.05
C ASP A 53 30.16 15.21 -15.58
N GLU A 54 29.82 14.04 -15.07
CA GLU A 54 30.12 13.61 -13.71
C GLU A 54 30.57 12.14 -13.65
N VAL A 55 31.56 11.87 -12.80
CA VAL A 55 31.96 10.50 -12.45
C VAL A 55 31.75 10.31 -10.95
N VAL A 56 30.97 9.30 -10.59
CA VAL A 56 30.68 8.90 -9.21
C VAL A 56 31.32 7.54 -8.96
N ASP A 57 32.27 7.51 -8.02
CA ASP A 57 32.79 6.26 -7.46
C ASP A 57 31.79 5.74 -6.42
N LEU A 58 31.32 4.51 -6.62
CA LEU A 58 30.35 3.85 -5.77
C LEU A 58 30.99 3.22 -4.53
N GLU A 59 32.32 3.15 -4.44
CA GLU A 59 33.04 2.56 -3.29
C GLU A 59 32.54 1.14 -2.93
N GLY A 60 32.19 0.33 -3.94
CA GLY A 60 31.65 -1.01 -3.77
C GLY A 60 30.14 -1.07 -3.48
N ALA A 61 29.41 0.05 -3.55
CA ALA A 61 27.97 0.07 -3.30
C ALA A 61 27.17 -0.66 -4.40
N LEU A 62 25.99 -1.13 -4.01
CA LEU A 62 25.00 -1.75 -4.89
C LEU A 62 24.08 -0.68 -5.49
N VAL A 63 24.00 -0.66 -6.83
CA VAL A 63 22.97 0.04 -7.59
C VAL A 63 21.89 -0.97 -7.98
N THR A 64 20.64 -0.68 -7.62
CA THR A 64 19.46 -1.49 -7.93
C THR A 64 18.39 -0.61 -8.54
N PRO A 65 17.47 -1.15 -9.36
CA PRO A 65 16.22 -0.46 -9.67
C PRO A 65 15.55 0.00 -8.37
N ALA A 66 15.10 1.25 -8.35
CA ALA A 66 14.29 1.76 -7.26
C ALA A 66 12.98 0.97 -7.15
N PHE A 67 12.42 0.89 -5.95
CA PHE A 67 11.11 0.25 -5.77
C PHE A 67 10.02 1.04 -6.48
N THR A 68 9.01 0.33 -6.97
CA THR A 68 7.75 0.91 -7.44
C THR A 68 6.65 0.49 -6.48
N ASP A 69 6.04 1.45 -5.81
CA ASP A 69 4.78 1.21 -5.11
C ASP A 69 3.65 1.20 -6.15
N ALA A 70 3.14 0.01 -6.46
CA ALA A 70 2.20 -0.16 -7.56
C ALA A 70 0.74 0.13 -7.16
N HIS A 71 0.46 0.45 -5.89
CA HIS A 71 -0.85 0.88 -5.43
C HIS A 71 -0.73 1.70 -4.15
N VAL A 72 -1.02 3.00 -4.23
CA VAL A 72 -1.07 3.86 -3.05
C VAL A 72 -2.14 4.95 -3.21
N HIS A 73 -2.65 5.43 -2.09
CA HIS A 73 -3.41 6.69 -2.02
C HIS A 73 -2.49 7.76 -1.40
N THR A 74 -1.72 8.43 -2.23
CA THR A 74 -0.56 9.25 -1.85
C THR A 74 -0.94 10.39 -0.92
N THR A 75 -2.01 11.14 -1.24
CA THR A 75 -2.49 12.22 -0.37
C THR A 75 -2.94 11.67 0.98
N SER A 76 -3.67 10.55 1.01
CA SER A 76 -4.11 9.93 2.26
C SER A 76 -2.92 9.50 3.13
N THR A 77 -1.88 8.93 2.53
CA THR A 77 -0.60 8.64 3.20
C THR A 77 0.03 9.91 3.77
N GLY A 78 0.04 10.98 2.98
CA GLY A 78 0.51 12.29 3.40
C GLY A 78 -0.23 12.85 4.61
N LEU A 79 -1.58 12.80 4.59
CA LEU A 79 -2.43 13.28 5.67
C LEU A 79 -2.23 12.46 6.95
N ALA A 80 -1.92 11.17 6.84
CA ALA A 80 -1.57 10.36 7.99
C ALA A 80 -0.18 10.73 8.57
N LEU A 81 0.79 11.06 7.70
CA LEU A 81 2.15 11.46 8.11
C LEU A 81 2.20 12.87 8.71
N THR A 82 1.43 13.81 8.17
CA THR A 82 1.42 15.21 8.63
C THR A 82 0.35 15.49 9.67
N GLY A 83 -0.65 14.61 9.79
CA GLY A 83 -1.72 14.64 10.77
C GLY A 83 -1.29 14.20 12.18
N LEU A 84 -2.27 14.17 13.08
CA LEU A 84 -2.06 13.81 14.47
C LEU A 84 -2.13 12.28 14.68
N ASP A 85 -1.02 11.65 15.08
CA ASP A 85 -0.99 10.25 15.49
C ASP A 85 -1.21 10.10 17.01
N LEU A 86 -2.30 9.42 17.38
CA LEU A 86 -2.68 9.11 18.77
C LEU A 86 -2.40 7.66 19.17
N SER A 87 -1.80 6.85 18.29
CA SER A 87 -1.55 5.42 18.53
C SER A 87 -0.62 5.15 19.72
N GLY A 88 0.27 6.11 20.02
CA GLY A 88 1.18 6.10 21.16
C GLY A 88 0.62 6.73 22.44
N ALA A 89 -0.60 7.29 22.43
CA ALA A 89 -1.16 7.97 23.60
C ALA A 89 -1.52 6.96 24.71
N PRO A 90 -0.96 7.09 25.94
CA PRO A 90 -1.20 6.13 27.02
C PRO A 90 -2.50 6.37 27.79
N SER A 91 -3.16 7.51 27.59
CA SER A 91 -4.39 7.89 28.29
C SER A 91 -5.18 8.92 27.49
N LEU A 92 -6.46 9.10 27.85
CA LEU A 92 -7.30 10.16 27.29
C LEU A 92 -6.68 11.55 27.52
N GLU A 93 -6.14 11.82 28.71
CA GLU A 93 -5.56 13.12 29.03
C GLU A 93 -4.31 13.42 28.18
N ALA A 94 -3.47 12.42 27.95
CA ALA A 94 -2.35 12.53 27.03
C ALA A 94 -2.81 12.75 25.58
N ALA A 95 -3.88 12.06 25.15
CA ALA A 95 -4.45 12.25 23.82
C ALA A 95 -5.00 13.68 23.63
N LEU A 96 -5.74 14.21 24.62
CA LEU A 96 -6.24 15.60 24.56
C LEU A 96 -5.12 16.64 24.61
N ALA A 97 -4.02 16.36 25.33
CA ALA A 97 -2.83 17.22 25.29
C ALA A 97 -2.20 17.25 23.89
N LEU A 98 -2.05 16.08 23.26
CA LEU A 98 -1.55 15.99 21.87
C LEU A 98 -2.47 16.73 20.88
N VAL A 99 -3.80 16.64 21.06
CA VAL A 99 -4.76 17.41 20.26
C VAL A 99 -4.53 18.90 20.42
N ARG A 100 -4.40 19.40 21.67
CA ARG A 100 -4.13 20.83 21.93
C ARG A 100 -2.83 21.31 21.31
N ASP A 101 -1.75 20.54 21.47
CA ASP A 101 -0.44 20.87 20.92
C ASP A 101 -0.48 20.91 19.38
N PHE A 102 -1.17 19.94 18.76
CA PHE A 102 -1.36 19.88 17.31
C PHE A 102 -2.19 21.07 16.81
N ALA A 103 -3.31 21.36 17.48
CA ALA A 103 -4.15 22.52 17.22
C ALA A 103 -3.33 23.82 17.26
N ALA A 104 -2.50 24.01 18.28
CA ALA A 104 -1.68 25.22 18.44
C ALA A 104 -0.57 25.33 17.39
N ALA A 105 0.01 24.20 16.97
CA ALA A 105 1.05 24.15 15.94
C ALA A 105 0.52 24.38 14.51
N ARG A 106 -0.79 24.23 14.30
CA ARG A 106 -1.46 24.32 12.99
C ARG A 106 -2.57 25.39 13.01
N PRO A 107 -2.24 26.68 13.23
CA PRO A 107 -3.26 27.73 13.37
C PRO A 107 -4.03 28.02 12.07
N ASP A 108 -3.42 27.79 10.91
CA ASP A 108 -4.01 28.09 9.60
C ASP A 108 -4.83 26.93 9.00
N ASP A 109 -4.77 25.75 9.62
CA ASP A 109 -5.51 24.57 9.16
C ASP A 109 -7.00 24.74 9.48
N ARG A 110 -7.84 24.68 8.43
CA ARG A 110 -9.30 24.75 8.56
C ARG A 110 -9.90 23.53 9.22
N VAL A 111 -9.23 22.38 9.10
CA VAL A 111 -9.63 21.11 9.69
C VAL A 111 -8.41 20.40 10.22
N LEU A 112 -8.53 19.87 11.44
CA LEU A 112 -7.51 19.08 12.09
C LEU A 112 -7.87 17.59 11.89
N LEU A 113 -6.90 16.82 11.41
CA LEU A 113 -7.06 15.39 11.16
C LEU A 113 -6.11 14.59 12.04
N GLY A 114 -6.62 13.54 12.67
CA GLY A 114 -5.82 12.60 13.43
C GLY A 114 -6.37 11.18 13.42
N HIS A 115 -5.56 10.23 13.87
CA HIS A 115 -5.88 8.81 13.85
C HIS A 115 -5.32 8.07 15.06
N GLY A 116 -5.70 6.79 15.18
CA GLY A 116 -4.95 5.84 16.01
C GLY A 116 -5.41 5.76 17.46
N TRP A 117 -6.43 6.49 17.90
CA TRP A 117 -6.92 6.37 19.26
C TRP A 117 -7.52 4.97 19.52
N ASP A 118 -7.28 4.44 20.71
CA ASP A 118 -7.76 3.14 21.15
C ASP A 118 -8.02 3.13 22.66
N THR A 119 -9.28 3.16 23.05
CA THR A 119 -9.67 3.24 24.46
C THR A 119 -9.34 1.99 25.25
N ALA A 120 -9.15 0.84 24.58
CA ALA A 120 -8.73 -0.41 25.24
C ALA A 120 -7.36 -0.28 25.93
N ARG A 121 -6.55 0.69 25.51
CA ARG A 121 -5.22 0.98 26.08
C ARG A 121 -5.25 2.04 27.18
N TRP A 122 -6.36 2.76 27.33
CA TRP A 122 -6.44 3.92 28.21
C TRP A 122 -7.04 3.55 29.57
N PRO A 123 -6.47 4.05 30.68
CA PRO A 123 -7.14 4.01 31.98
C PRO A 123 -8.54 4.63 31.89
N GLY A 124 -9.55 3.90 32.35
CA GLY A 124 -10.96 4.32 32.30
C GLY A 124 -11.72 3.97 31.00
N GLY A 125 -11.03 3.57 29.94
CA GLY A 125 -11.64 2.88 28.78
C GLY A 125 -12.66 3.68 27.96
N ARG A 126 -12.78 4.99 28.16
CA ARG A 126 -13.76 5.83 27.43
C ARG A 126 -13.10 6.67 26.33
N PRO A 127 -13.81 6.93 25.22
CA PRO A 127 -13.38 7.89 24.22
C PRO A 127 -13.48 9.33 24.74
N PRO A 128 -12.83 10.31 24.08
CA PRO A 128 -13.06 11.72 24.37
C PRO A 128 -14.52 12.08 24.07
N THR A 129 -15.09 12.93 24.92
CA THR A 129 -16.40 13.54 24.68
C THR A 129 -16.26 14.69 23.68
N ARG A 130 -17.39 15.08 23.06
CA ARG A 130 -17.39 16.20 22.11
C ARG A 130 -16.94 17.52 22.75
N ALA A 131 -17.37 17.80 23.97
CA ALA A 131 -16.95 19.01 24.70
C ALA A 131 -15.43 19.04 24.97
N GLU A 132 -14.83 17.90 25.33
CA GLU A 132 -13.37 17.80 25.51
C GLU A 132 -12.62 18.03 24.19
N LEU A 133 -13.18 17.57 23.06
CA LEU A 133 -12.60 17.82 21.74
C LEU A 133 -12.76 19.27 21.31
N ASP A 134 -13.92 19.89 21.56
CA ASP A 134 -14.17 21.30 21.24
C ASP A 134 -13.21 22.21 22.01
N GLU A 135 -12.98 21.93 23.30
CA GLU A 135 -11.97 22.63 24.10
C GLU A 135 -10.55 22.39 23.57
N ALA A 136 -10.20 21.13 23.26
CA ALA A 136 -8.84 20.79 22.81
C ALA A 136 -8.51 21.32 21.40
N ALA A 137 -9.50 21.41 20.51
CA ALA A 137 -9.35 21.89 19.14
C ALA A 137 -9.50 23.42 19.00
N ASP A 138 -9.79 24.13 20.09
CA ASP A 138 -10.13 25.55 20.09
C ASP A 138 -11.34 25.84 19.17
N GLY A 139 -12.38 25.00 19.29
CA GLY A 139 -13.62 25.11 18.52
C GLY A 139 -13.51 24.83 17.02
N ARG A 140 -12.36 24.38 16.51
CA ARG A 140 -12.16 24.07 15.08
C ARG A 140 -12.69 22.68 14.70
N PRO A 141 -13.05 22.48 13.41
CA PRO A 141 -13.34 21.15 12.89
C PRO A 141 -12.19 20.17 13.14
N LEU A 142 -12.45 19.12 13.90
CA LEU A 142 -11.52 18.06 14.26
C LEU A 142 -12.14 16.69 13.94
N TYR A 143 -11.40 15.88 13.19
CA TYR A 143 -11.71 14.48 12.90
C TYR A 143 -10.63 13.56 13.46
N LEU A 144 -11.02 12.65 14.36
CA LEU A 144 -10.11 11.64 14.92
C LEU A 144 -10.63 10.23 14.64
N SER A 145 -10.03 9.53 13.67
CA SER A 145 -10.39 8.14 13.41
C SER A 145 -9.84 7.21 14.49
N ARG A 146 -10.61 6.17 14.82
CA ARG A 146 -10.13 5.07 15.65
C ARG A 146 -8.98 4.36 14.94
N ILE A 147 -8.17 3.62 15.70
CA ILE A 147 -7.09 2.76 15.20
C ILE A 147 -7.53 1.76 14.10
N ASP A 148 -8.80 1.36 14.09
CA ASP A 148 -9.37 0.45 13.09
C ASP A 148 -10.12 1.16 11.95
N VAL A 149 -10.10 2.50 11.95
CA VAL A 149 -10.72 3.38 10.95
C VAL A 149 -12.22 3.24 10.74
N HIS A 150 -12.92 2.41 11.51
CA HIS A 150 -14.35 2.12 11.33
C HIS A 150 -15.26 3.02 12.18
N SER A 151 -14.66 3.87 13.01
CA SER A 151 -15.35 4.89 13.77
C SER A 151 -14.48 6.12 13.94
N ALA A 152 -15.11 7.24 14.26
CA ALA A 152 -14.39 8.47 14.57
C ALA A 152 -15.08 9.25 15.68
N VAL A 153 -14.28 9.93 16.50
CA VAL A 153 -14.76 11.01 17.38
C VAL A 153 -14.47 12.34 16.68
N VAL A 154 -15.40 13.27 16.81
CA VAL A 154 -15.38 14.53 16.07
C VAL A 154 -15.82 15.70 16.96
N SER A 155 -15.27 16.89 16.70
CA SER A 155 -15.73 18.16 17.28
C SER A 155 -17.16 18.51 16.83
N THR A 156 -17.85 19.39 17.56
CA THR A 156 -19.11 20.01 17.15
C THR A 156 -18.98 20.76 15.82
N ALA A 157 -17.90 21.54 15.65
CA ALA A 157 -17.70 22.33 14.42
C ALA A 157 -17.60 21.47 13.15
N LEU A 158 -17.12 20.23 13.24
CA LEU A 158 -17.13 19.29 12.11
C LEU A 158 -18.52 18.72 11.83
N LEU A 159 -19.35 18.51 12.86
CA LEU A 159 -20.74 18.09 12.66
C LEU A 159 -21.56 19.14 11.94
N ASP A 160 -21.31 20.42 12.22
CA ASP A 160 -22.00 21.55 11.58
C ASP A 160 -21.74 21.62 10.07
N LEU A 161 -20.66 20.98 9.57
CA LEU A 161 -20.38 20.85 8.15
C LEU A 161 -21.24 19.77 7.47
N VAL A 162 -22.00 18.95 8.22
CA VAL A 162 -22.77 17.82 7.68
C VAL A 162 -24.28 18.02 7.94
N PRO A 163 -25.04 18.50 6.95
CA PRO A 163 -26.49 18.64 7.07
C PRO A 163 -27.17 17.31 7.41
N GLY A 164 -28.07 17.36 8.41
CA GLY A 164 -28.87 16.21 8.83
C GLY A 164 -28.10 15.09 9.51
N ILE A 165 -26.88 15.34 10.01
CA ILE A 165 -26.01 14.31 10.61
C ILE A 165 -26.69 13.53 11.75
N THR A 166 -27.53 14.17 12.55
CA THR A 166 -28.24 13.55 13.67
C THR A 166 -29.25 12.48 13.24
N GLY A 167 -29.73 12.52 11.99
CA GLY A 167 -30.65 11.55 11.43
C GLY A 167 -29.98 10.36 10.73
N ARG A 168 -28.64 10.35 10.61
CA ARG A 168 -27.91 9.30 9.89
C ARG A 168 -27.66 8.08 10.76
N ALA A 169 -27.67 6.90 10.14
CA ALA A 169 -27.37 5.65 10.83
C ALA A 169 -25.95 5.70 11.44
N GLY A 170 -25.85 5.28 12.71
CA GLY A 170 -24.58 5.30 13.45
C GLY A 170 -24.21 6.65 14.08
N TYR A 171 -25.12 7.63 14.08
CA TYR A 171 -24.98 8.84 14.89
C TYR A 171 -25.15 8.53 16.38
N LEU A 172 -24.16 8.94 17.19
CA LEU A 172 -24.09 8.75 18.64
C LEU A 172 -23.50 10.00 19.29
N ASP A 173 -23.70 10.16 20.61
CA ASP A 173 -23.01 11.22 21.38
C ASP A 173 -21.50 10.94 21.54
N GLY A 174 -21.08 9.68 21.31
CA GLY A 174 -19.69 9.24 21.27
C GLY A 174 -19.17 9.03 19.84
N PRO A 175 -18.32 8.01 19.61
CA PRO A 175 -17.79 7.70 18.28
C PRO A 175 -18.91 7.46 17.26
N LEU A 176 -18.83 8.15 16.12
CA LEU A 176 -19.71 7.94 14.98
C LEU A 176 -19.30 6.66 14.25
N THR A 177 -20.30 5.96 13.69
CA THR A 177 -20.12 4.73 12.90
C THR A 177 -20.97 4.79 11.64
N ARG A 178 -20.79 3.83 10.71
CA ARG A 178 -21.63 3.65 9.51
C ARG A 178 -21.78 4.95 8.70
N ASP A 179 -22.99 5.27 8.24
CA ASP A 179 -23.28 6.44 7.40
C ASP A 179 -22.90 7.76 8.07
N ALA A 180 -23.08 7.89 9.39
CA ALA A 180 -22.67 9.08 10.11
C ALA A 180 -21.15 9.26 10.07
N HIS A 181 -20.38 8.17 10.26
CA HIS A 181 -18.92 8.18 10.15
C HIS A 181 -18.46 8.52 8.73
N HIS A 182 -19.04 7.88 7.72
CA HIS A 182 -18.72 8.16 6.31
C HIS A 182 -19.00 9.63 5.96
N ALA A 183 -20.12 10.19 6.44
CA ALA A 183 -20.48 11.58 6.19
C ALA A 183 -19.48 12.57 6.80
N VAL A 184 -19.09 12.38 8.07
CA VAL A 184 -18.11 13.27 8.71
C VAL A 184 -16.71 13.10 8.15
N ARG A 185 -16.34 11.90 7.71
CA ARG A 185 -15.07 11.66 7.02
C ARG A 185 -15.04 12.43 5.70
N GLY A 186 -16.11 12.35 4.92
CA GLY A 186 -16.24 13.11 3.67
C GLY A 186 -16.15 14.63 3.90
N ALA A 187 -16.85 15.15 4.90
CA ALA A 187 -16.76 16.58 5.25
C ALA A 187 -15.36 16.99 5.74
N ALA A 188 -14.71 16.15 6.55
CA ALA A 188 -13.36 16.41 7.03
C ALA A 188 -12.34 16.46 5.89
N LEU A 189 -12.37 15.48 4.98
CA LEU A 189 -11.49 15.45 3.82
C LEU A 189 -11.80 16.58 2.83
N GLY A 190 -13.08 16.93 2.65
CA GLY A 190 -13.50 18.06 1.83
C GLY A 190 -13.09 19.43 2.40
N ALA A 191 -12.87 19.53 3.71
CA ALA A 191 -12.41 20.74 4.37
C ALA A 191 -10.89 20.95 4.32
N VAL A 192 -10.11 19.95 3.85
CA VAL A 192 -8.66 20.05 3.70
C VAL A 192 -8.33 21.15 2.68
N SER A 193 -7.52 22.12 3.12
CA SER A 193 -7.14 23.24 2.26
C SER A 193 -6.14 22.82 1.17
N PRO A 194 -6.03 23.57 0.05
CA PRO A 194 -5.01 23.30 -0.96
C PRO A 194 -3.57 23.29 -0.42
N ALA A 195 -3.27 24.15 0.57
CA ALA A 195 -1.96 24.23 1.20
C ALA A 195 -1.67 22.97 2.04
N GLN A 196 -2.61 22.57 2.89
CA GLN A 196 -2.51 21.37 3.73
C GLN A 196 -2.41 20.09 2.88
N ARG A 197 -3.17 20.04 1.78
CA ARG A 197 -3.09 18.94 0.80
C ARG A 197 -1.71 18.88 0.13
N THR A 198 -1.17 20.02 -0.31
CA THR A 198 0.17 20.08 -0.92
C THR A 198 1.26 19.66 0.07
N GLU A 199 1.15 20.07 1.34
CA GLU A 199 2.06 19.62 2.43
C GLU A 199 2.01 18.10 2.57
N ALA A 200 0.81 17.51 2.64
CA ALA A 200 0.60 16.07 2.73
C ALA A 200 1.22 15.32 1.53
N GLN A 201 0.92 15.75 0.30
CA GLN A 201 1.45 15.13 -0.91
C GLN A 201 2.98 15.16 -0.94
N ARG A 202 3.60 16.31 -0.60
CA ARG A 202 5.05 16.43 -0.53
C ARG A 202 5.65 15.53 0.55
N ALA A 203 5.02 15.46 1.72
CA ALA A 203 5.46 14.58 2.81
C ALA A 203 5.40 13.10 2.42
N ALA A 204 4.34 12.67 1.72
CA ALA A 204 4.21 11.30 1.22
C ALA A 204 5.31 10.94 0.22
N LEU A 205 5.55 11.82 -0.77
CA LEU A 205 6.59 11.61 -1.78
C LEU A 205 8.01 11.62 -1.20
N ALA A 206 8.29 12.53 -0.26
CA ALA A 206 9.55 12.55 0.46
C ALA A 206 9.76 11.28 1.30
N HIS A 207 8.70 10.80 1.96
CA HIS A 207 8.75 9.55 2.70
C HIS A 207 9.00 8.35 1.79
N ALA A 208 8.30 8.25 0.66
CA ALA A 208 8.53 7.21 -0.34
C ALA A 208 9.98 7.20 -0.84
N ALA A 209 10.53 8.37 -1.18
CA ALA A 209 11.93 8.50 -1.58
C ALA A 209 12.90 8.02 -0.48
N SER A 210 12.62 8.34 0.79
CA SER A 210 13.44 7.88 1.93
C SER A 210 13.47 6.36 2.11
N LEU A 211 12.50 5.65 1.54
CA LEU A 211 12.39 4.18 1.54
C LEU A 211 12.95 3.55 0.25
N GLY A 212 13.54 4.35 -0.65
CA GLY A 212 14.04 3.88 -1.95
C GLY A 212 12.94 3.62 -2.98
N ILE A 213 11.74 4.17 -2.78
CA ILE A 213 10.64 4.10 -3.75
C ILE A 213 10.81 5.24 -4.75
N GLY A 214 11.14 4.90 -5.99
CA GLY A 214 11.36 5.86 -7.08
C GLY A 214 10.13 6.11 -7.94
N SER A 215 9.08 5.30 -7.78
CA SER A 215 7.79 5.49 -8.47
C SER A 215 6.64 5.05 -7.58
N VAL A 216 5.54 5.79 -7.62
CA VAL A 216 4.27 5.45 -6.97
C VAL A 216 3.15 5.45 -7.99
N HIS A 217 2.20 4.53 -7.84
CA HIS A 217 0.97 4.49 -8.63
C HIS A 217 -0.16 5.03 -7.75
N GLU A 218 -0.59 6.26 -8.04
CA GLU A 218 -1.74 6.87 -7.37
C GLU A 218 -3.02 6.21 -7.87
N CYS A 219 -3.74 5.57 -6.96
CA CYS A 219 -5.07 5.03 -7.21
C CYS A 219 -6.11 6.01 -6.66
N ALA A 220 -6.61 6.89 -7.53
CA ALA A 220 -7.59 7.93 -7.20
C ALA A 220 -8.95 7.63 -7.82
N GLY A 221 -9.99 8.32 -7.38
CA GLY A 221 -11.34 8.24 -7.90
C GLY A 221 -12.28 9.03 -7.00
N PRO A 222 -13.53 9.32 -7.41
CA PRO A 222 -14.42 10.20 -6.66
C PRO A 222 -14.72 9.73 -5.23
N GLU A 223 -14.64 8.43 -4.96
CA GLU A 223 -14.81 7.84 -3.62
C GLU A 223 -13.53 7.89 -2.75
N ILE A 224 -12.39 8.27 -3.35
CA ILE A 224 -11.05 8.24 -2.72
C ILE A 224 -10.49 9.66 -2.57
N SER A 225 -10.54 10.46 -3.64
CA SER A 225 -9.97 11.80 -3.71
C SER A 225 -10.68 12.67 -4.76
N SER A 226 -10.52 13.99 -4.67
CA SER A 226 -11.10 14.92 -5.65
C SER A 226 -10.22 15.06 -6.90
N GLU A 227 -10.81 15.57 -7.99
CA GLU A 227 -10.06 15.90 -9.22
C GLU A 227 -8.89 16.87 -8.93
N ASP A 228 -9.11 17.88 -8.09
CA ASP A 228 -8.08 18.84 -7.66
C ASP A 228 -6.95 18.17 -6.85
N ASP A 229 -7.28 17.14 -6.08
CA ASP A 229 -6.28 16.39 -5.33
C ASP A 229 -5.37 15.59 -6.26
N PHE A 230 -5.99 14.82 -7.15
CA PHE A 230 -5.31 14.01 -8.14
C PHE A 230 -4.42 14.85 -9.06
N THR A 231 -4.99 15.88 -9.69
CA THR A 231 -4.24 16.75 -10.62
C THR A 231 -3.19 17.58 -9.90
N GLY A 232 -3.44 17.99 -8.65
CA GLY A 232 -2.47 18.63 -7.78
C GLY A 232 -1.23 17.78 -7.54
N LEU A 233 -1.42 16.48 -7.25
CA LEU A 233 -0.32 15.53 -7.06
C LEU A 233 0.48 15.31 -8.35
N LEU A 234 -0.20 15.14 -9.50
CA LEU A 234 0.47 14.97 -10.78
C LEU A 234 1.32 16.19 -11.15
N ARG A 235 0.79 17.40 -10.93
CA ARG A 235 1.52 18.65 -11.14
C ARG A 235 2.72 18.75 -10.19
N LEU A 236 2.53 18.46 -8.90
CA LEU A 236 3.60 18.47 -7.91
C LEU A 236 4.76 17.55 -8.33
N ALA A 237 4.44 16.32 -8.75
CA ALA A 237 5.44 15.35 -9.19
C ALA A 237 6.14 15.70 -10.51
N ALA A 238 5.52 16.54 -11.35
CA ALA A 238 6.12 17.05 -12.58
C ALA A 238 7.04 18.26 -12.32
N GLU A 239 6.75 19.05 -11.28
CA GLU A 239 7.45 20.29 -10.95
C GLU A 239 8.57 20.11 -9.92
N GLU A 240 8.46 19.13 -9.02
CA GLU A 240 9.40 18.88 -7.93
C GLU A 240 10.20 17.59 -8.11
N THR A 241 11.44 17.57 -7.64
CA THR A 241 12.27 16.36 -7.59
C THR A 241 11.69 15.38 -6.58
N GLY A 242 11.48 14.14 -7.01
CA GLY A 242 10.97 13.08 -6.14
C GLY A 242 10.62 11.82 -6.91
N PRO A 243 9.89 10.89 -6.28
CA PRO A 243 9.35 9.72 -6.96
C PRO A 243 8.43 10.11 -8.10
N ARG A 244 8.49 9.36 -9.20
CA ARG A 244 7.53 9.51 -10.30
C ARG A 244 6.13 9.13 -9.81
N VAL A 245 5.12 9.92 -10.16
CA VAL A 245 3.71 9.56 -9.93
C VAL A 245 3.08 9.06 -11.23
N VAL A 246 2.48 7.88 -11.18
CA VAL A 246 1.64 7.31 -12.25
C VAL A 246 0.20 7.34 -11.76
N GLY A 247 -0.60 8.27 -12.25
CA GLY A 247 -1.98 8.45 -11.80
C GLY A 247 -2.98 7.55 -12.52
N TYR A 248 -3.87 6.91 -11.76
CA TYR A 248 -5.04 6.19 -12.23
C TYR A 248 -6.30 6.80 -11.61
N TRP A 249 -7.38 6.89 -12.39
CA TRP A 249 -8.67 7.41 -11.94
C TRP A 249 -9.73 6.31 -12.02
N ALA A 250 -10.38 5.95 -10.92
CA ALA A 250 -11.40 4.91 -10.85
C ALA A 250 -12.78 5.52 -10.83
N GLU A 251 -13.34 5.69 -12.02
CA GLU A 251 -14.74 6.06 -12.19
C GLU A 251 -15.37 5.17 -13.24
N TRP A 252 -16.58 4.69 -12.94
CA TRP A 252 -17.25 3.68 -13.74
C TRP A 252 -17.96 4.31 -14.94
N GLY A 253 -17.99 3.58 -16.06
CA GLY A 253 -18.72 3.97 -17.26
C GLY A 253 -17.94 4.88 -18.22
N GLU A 254 -18.58 5.24 -19.33
CA GLU A 254 -17.96 6.07 -20.39
C GLU A 254 -17.55 7.45 -19.86
N GLU A 255 -18.38 8.07 -19.02
CA GLU A 255 -18.06 9.35 -18.38
C GLU A 255 -16.78 9.28 -17.53
N GLY A 256 -16.59 8.18 -16.79
CA GLY A 256 -15.38 7.95 -16.00
C GLY A 256 -14.13 7.76 -16.85
N ILE A 257 -14.27 7.16 -18.04
CA ILE A 257 -13.17 7.04 -19.02
C ILE A 257 -12.79 8.39 -19.59
N ASP A 258 -13.77 9.20 -20.00
CA ASP A 258 -13.54 10.56 -20.50
C ASP A 258 -12.93 11.44 -19.41
N ARG A 259 -13.39 11.28 -18.16
CA ARG A 259 -12.82 11.94 -16.99
C ARG A 259 -11.35 11.57 -16.80
N ALA A 260 -11.04 10.28 -16.79
CA ALA A 260 -9.67 9.80 -16.63
C ALA A 260 -8.73 10.41 -17.68
N ARG A 261 -9.18 10.52 -18.95
CA ARG A 261 -8.42 11.21 -20.00
C ARG A 261 -8.24 12.70 -19.74
N ALA A 262 -9.33 13.38 -19.39
CA ALA A 262 -9.30 14.82 -19.13
C ALA A 262 -8.34 15.19 -17.98
N LEU A 263 -8.25 14.33 -16.96
CA LEU A 263 -7.37 14.49 -15.82
C LEU A 263 -5.91 14.08 -16.09
N GLY A 264 -5.62 13.48 -17.25
CA GLY A 264 -4.28 12.98 -17.59
C GLY A 264 -3.92 11.66 -16.90
N ALA A 265 -4.91 10.88 -16.45
CA ALA A 265 -4.68 9.57 -15.87
C ALA A 265 -4.21 8.55 -16.94
N VAL A 266 -3.38 7.60 -16.53
CA VAL A 266 -2.86 6.53 -17.39
C VAL A 266 -3.93 5.44 -17.63
N GLY A 267 -4.93 5.34 -16.77
CA GLY A 267 -6.04 4.42 -16.96
C GLY A 267 -7.25 4.77 -16.09
N ALA A 268 -8.41 4.25 -16.51
CA ALA A 268 -9.65 4.28 -15.76
C ALA A 268 -9.65 3.10 -14.74
N ALA A 269 -8.63 3.08 -13.88
CA ALA A 269 -8.19 1.91 -13.13
C ALA A 269 -7.76 2.21 -11.68
N GLY A 270 -8.12 3.38 -11.15
CA GLY A 270 -7.65 3.90 -9.86
C GLY A 270 -8.28 3.27 -8.63
N ASP A 271 -8.55 1.96 -8.67
CA ASP A 271 -9.24 1.18 -7.63
C ASP A 271 -10.78 1.20 -7.66
N LEU A 272 -11.41 0.70 -8.74
CA LEU A 272 -12.87 0.57 -8.79
C LEU A 272 -13.37 -0.54 -7.87
N PHE A 273 -14.18 -0.17 -6.87
CA PHE A 273 -14.72 -1.08 -5.87
C PHE A 273 -15.68 -2.12 -6.44
N VAL A 274 -15.24 -3.38 -6.48
CA VAL A 274 -16.13 -4.54 -6.71
C VAL A 274 -16.73 -5.00 -5.38
N ASP A 275 -15.95 -4.93 -4.29
CA ASP A 275 -16.37 -5.24 -2.93
C ASP A 275 -15.68 -4.34 -1.90
N GLY A 276 -15.86 -4.66 -0.61
CA GLY A 276 -15.21 -3.97 0.51
C GLY A 276 -13.98 -4.72 1.04
N ALA A 277 -13.83 -4.77 2.36
CA ALA A 277 -12.66 -5.35 3.03
C ALA A 277 -13.04 -6.47 4.01
N LEU A 278 -12.10 -7.39 4.27
CA LEU A 278 -12.30 -8.48 5.22
C LEU A 278 -12.52 -7.98 6.65
N GLY A 279 -11.77 -6.95 7.08
CA GLY A 279 -11.82 -6.45 8.46
C GLY A 279 -13.16 -5.86 8.88
N SER A 280 -13.93 -5.31 7.94
CA SER A 280 -15.28 -4.77 8.15
C SER A 280 -16.40 -5.72 7.74
N HIS A 281 -16.07 -6.98 7.43
CA HIS A 281 -16.99 -7.97 6.87
C HIS A 281 -17.69 -7.53 5.58
N THR A 282 -17.07 -6.67 4.77
CA THR A 282 -17.67 -6.15 3.52
C THR A 282 -17.07 -6.72 2.25
N ALA A 283 -15.96 -7.46 2.32
CA ALA A 283 -15.45 -8.20 1.17
C ALA A 283 -16.46 -9.28 0.74
N CYS A 284 -16.68 -9.42 -0.56
CA CYS A 284 -17.74 -10.26 -1.09
C CYS A 284 -17.28 -11.72 -1.22
N LEU A 285 -17.89 -12.60 -0.43
CA LEU A 285 -17.49 -14.00 -0.31
C LEU A 285 -18.51 -14.95 -0.97
N HIS A 286 -18.05 -16.11 -1.46
CA HIS A 286 -18.94 -17.17 -1.94
C HIS A 286 -19.73 -17.84 -0.81
N GLN A 287 -19.18 -17.84 0.40
CA GLN A 287 -19.78 -18.43 1.60
C GLN A 287 -19.85 -17.37 2.71
N PRO A 288 -20.82 -17.46 3.64
CA PRO A 288 -20.89 -16.53 4.75
C PRO A 288 -19.59 -16.49 5.54
N TYR A 289 -19.29 -15.32 6.11
CA TYR A 289 -18.17 -15.19 7.04
C TYR A 289 -18.31 -16.19 8.21
N SER A 290 -17.18 -16.73 8.69
CA SER A 290 -17.22 -17.72 9.79
C SER A 290 -17.77 -17.15 11.09
N ASP A 291 -17.71 -15.83 11.25
CA ASP A 291 -18.12 -15.06 12.41
C ASP A 291 -19.31 -14.11 12.14
N ALA A 292 -19.89 -14.14 10.92
CA ALA A 292 -21.05 -13.34 10.58
C ALA A 292 -21.99 -14.04 9.58
N GLY A 293 -23.31 -13.86 9.72
CA GLY A 293 -24.33 -14.56 8.92
C GLY A 293 -24.51 -14.07 7.47
N HIS A 294 -23.62 -13.24 6.94
CA HIS A 294 -23.71 -12.67 5.59
C HIS A 294 -22.42 -12.87 4.79
N THR A 295 -22.45 -12.55 3.50
CA THR A 295 -21.38 -12.80 2.51
C THR A 295 -20.67 -11.52 2.06
N GLY A 296 -20.72 -10.46 2.88
CA GLY A 296 -20.20 -9.13 2.52
C GLY A 296 -21.10 -8.35 1.56
N THR A 297 -20.50 -7.42 0.80
CA THR A 297 -21.21 -6.49 -0.09
C THR A 297 -20.59 -6.53 -1.49
N ALA A 298 -21.44 -6.67 -2.52
CA ALA A 298 -21.04 -6.52 -3.92
C ALA A 298 -21.49 -5.15 -4.41
N TYR A 299 -20.54 -4.38 -4.96
CA TYR A 299 -20.80 -3.07 -5.55
C TYR A 299 -20.88 -3.14 -7.08
N LEU A 300 -20.09 -4.01 -7.70
CA LEU A 300 -20.10 -4.28 -9.15
C LEU A 300 -20.27 -5.78 -9.39
N ASP A 301 -21.12 -6.13 -10.36
CA ASP A 301 -21.27 -7.50 -10.86
C ASP A 301 -20.36 -7.77 -12.07
N ASP A 302 -20.39 -9.00 -12.58
CA ASP A 302 -19.58 -9.43 -13.72
C ASP A 302 -19.94 -8.69 -15.01
N ASP A 303 -21.21 -8.37 -15.23
CA ASP A 303 -21.68 -7.56 -16.37
C ASP A 303 -21.12 -6.12 -16.30
N ALA A 304 -21.17 -5.48 -15.13
CA ALA A 304 -20.60 -4.15 -14.93
C ALA A 304 -19.07 -4.13 -15.12
N VAL A 305 -18.38 -5.18 -14.64
CA VAL A 305 -16.94 -5.35 -14.90
C VAL A 305 -16.67 -5.54 -16.39
N ALA A 306 -17.42 -6.41 -17.07
CA ALA A 306 -17.25 -6.66 -18.50
C ALA A 306 -17.42 -5.38 -19.31
N ALA A 307 -18.48 -4.61 -19.03
CA ALA A 307 -18.75 -3.33 -19.68
C ALA A 307 -17.57 -2.36 -19.52
N HIS A 308 -17.04 -2.22 -18.31
CA HIS A 308 -15.91 -1.33 -18.04
C HIS A 308 -14.62 -1.78 -18.75
N VAL A 309 -14.33 -3.09 -18.75
CA VAL A 309 -13.15 -3.65 -19.44
C VAL A 309 -13.26 -3.46 -20.95
N ILE A 310 -14.44 -3.67 -21.54
CA ILE A 310 -14.70 -3.43 -22.97
C ILE A 310 -14.41 -1.97 -23.30
N ALA A 311 -15.05 -1.05 -22.57
CA ALA A 311 -14.93 0.38 -22.83
C ALA A 311 -13.47 0.86 -22.67
N CYS A 312 -12.76 0.42 -21.62
CA CYS A 312 -11.34 0.72 -21.44
C CYS A 312 -10.48 0.15 -22.58
N THR A 313 -10.73 -1.09 -23.01
CA THR A 313 -9.97 -1.73 -24.10
C THR A 313 -10.17 -1.01 -25.44
N GLU A 314 -11.38 -0.53 -25.71
CA GLU A 314 -11.69 0.25 -26.91
C GLU A 314 -11.08 1.65 -26.85
N ALA A 315 -11.06 2.25 -25.67
CA ALA A 315 -10.35 3.49 -25.38
C ALA A 315 -8.81 3.33 -25.38
N GLY A 316 -8.27 2.12 -25.28
CA GLY A 316 -6.83 1.92 -25.09
C GLY A 316 -6.33 2.39 -23.72
N LEU A 317 -7.21 2.41 -22.72
CA LEU A 317 -6.89 2.67 -21.32
C LEU A 317 -6.84 1.37 -20.53
N GLN A 318 -6.12 1.39 -19.41
CA GLN A 318 -6.19 0.29 -18.45
C GLN A 318 -7.49 0.39 -17.65
N ALA A 319 -8.03 -0.77 -17.28
CA ALA A 319 -9.08 -0.92 -16.28
C ALA A 319 -8.44 -1.53 -15.02
N GLY A 320 -9.01 -1.27 -13.85
CA GLY A 320 -8.48 -1.74 -12.57
C GLY A 320 -9.58 -1.80 -11.53
N PHE A 321 -9.54 -2.84 -10.70
CA PHE A 321 -10.62 -3.18 -9.78
C PHE A 321 -10.07 -3.53 -8.40
N HIS A 322 -10.64 -2.94 -7.36
CA HIS A 322 -10.51 -3.41 -5.98
C HIS A 322 -11.31 -4.70 -5.84
N ALA A 323 -10.65 -5.81 -5.53
CA ALA A 323 -11.32 -7.07 -5.26
C ALA A 323 -10.58 -7.87 -4.18
N ILE A 324 -11.21 -8.02 -3.01
CA ILE A 324 -10.64 -8.76 -1.87
C ILE A 324 -11.24 -10.15 -1.74
N GLY A 325 -12.57 -10.24 -1.68
CA GLY A 325 -13.30 -11.47 -1.44
C GLY A 325 -13.30 -12.42 -2.64
N ASP A 326 -13.48 -13.72 -2.40
CA ASP A 326 -13.38 -14.73 -3.45
C ASP A 326 -14.52 -14.65 -4.48
N ALA A 327 -15.71 -14.21 -4.08
CA ALA A 327 -16.79 -13.91 -5.02
C ALA A 327 -16.50 -12.65 -5.84
N ALA A 328 -15.94 -11.59 -5.24
CA ALA A 328 -15.54 -10.38 -5.97
C ALA A 328 -14.47 -10.68 -7.05
N VAL A 329 -13.43 -11.43 -6.69
CA VAL A 329 -12.40 -11.87 -7.63
C VAL A 329 -13.01 -12.72 -8.76
N THR A 330 -14.01 -13.55 -8.45
CA THR A 330 -14.73 -14.33 -9.47
C THR A 330 -15.46 -13.43 -10.45
N SER A 331 -16.20 -12.43 -9.97
CA SER A 331 -16.88 -11.43 -10.83
C SER A 331 -15.89 -10.71 -11.75
N VAL A 332 -14.72 -10.31 -11.22
CA VAL A 332 -13.69 -9.68 -12.05
C VAL A 332 -13.19 -10.60 -13.16
N VAL A 333 -12.91 -11.86 -12.82
CA VAL A 333 -12.40 -12.84 -13.78
C VAL A 333 -13.43 -13.18 -14.85
N GLU A 334 -14.70 -13.37 -14.48
CA GLU A 334 -15.76 -13.66 -15.45
C GLU A 334 -16.05 -12.43 -16.33
N GLY A 335 -16.08 -11.22 -15.76
CA GLY A 335 -16.25 -9.99 -16.53
C GLY A 335 -15.13 -9.75 -17.55
N VAL A 336 -13.87 -9.99 -17.16
CA VAL A 336 -12.72 -9.92 -18.09
C VAL A 336 -12.81 -10.98 -19.19
N ARG A 337 -13.35 -12.17 -18.90
CA ARG A 337 -13.56 -13.21 -19.93
C ARG A 337 -14.65 -12.81 -20.91
N ALA A 338 -15.79 -12.33 -20.43
CA ALA A 338 -16.88 -11.83 -21.26
C ALA A 338 -16.40 -10.68 -22.16
N ALA A 339 -15.60 -9.76 -21.61
CA ALA A 339 -14.95 -8.72 -22.40
C ALA A 339 -14.02 -9.30 -23.48
N ALA A 340 -13.19 -10.29 -23.16
CA ALA A 340 -12.29 -10.92 -24.13
C ALA A 340 -13.04 -11.64 -25.26
N GLU A 341 -14.23 -12.18 -25.01
CA GLU A 341 -15.11 -12.72 -26.05
C GLU A 341 -15.64 -11.63 -26.98
N LYS A 342 -15.90 -10.43 -26.45
CA LYS A 342 -16.43 -9.28 -27.20
C LYS A 342 -15.37 -8.53 -28.01
N VAL A 343 -14.27 -8.12 -27.37
CA VAL A 343 -13.24 -7.25 -27.98
C VAL A 343 -11.98 -8.00 -28.40
N GLY A 344 -11.89 -9.29 -28.08
CA GLY A 344 -10.78 -10.16 -28.46
C GLY A 344 -9.68 -10.25 -27.41
N LEU A 345 -9.29 -11.49 -27.09
CA LEU A 345 -8.28 -11.80 -26.06
C LEU A 345 -6.95 -11.06 -26.23
N ALA A 346 -6.48 -10.88 -27.47
CA ALA A 346 -5.21 -10.19 -27.74
C ALA A 346 -5.24 -8.72 -27.28
N ARG A 347 -6.38 -8.05 -27.48
CA ARG A 347 -6.56 -6.63 -27.11
C ARG A 347 -6.65 -6.47 -25.59
N VAL A 348 -7.46 -7.30 -24.93
CA VAL A 348 -7.56 -7.34 -23.46
C VAL A 348 -6.18 -7.59 -22.81
N ARG A 349 -5.40 -8.51 -23.37
CA ARG A 349 -4.03 -8.78 -22.88
C ARG A 349 -3.07 -7.61 -23.10
N ALA A 350 -3.19 -6.91 -24.23
CA ALA A 350 -2.35 -5.76 -24.55
C ALA A 350 -2.65 -4.56 -23.61
N ALA A 351 -3.90 -4.39 -23.19
CA ALA A 351 -4.32 -3.33 -22.26
C ALA A 351 -3.82 -3.54 -20.82
N ARG A 352 -3.42 -4.76 -20.45
CA ARG A 352 -2.84 -5.09 -19.12
C ARG A 352 -3.70 -4.60 -17.95
N HIS A 353 -5.02 -4.86 -18.01
CA HIS A 353 -5.93 -4.54 -16.90
C HIS A 353 -5.47 -5.14 -15.58
N ARG A 354 -5.85 -4.48 -14.49
CA ARG A 354 -5.33 -4.72 -13.14
C ARG A 354 -6.40 -5.25 -12.20
N VAL A 355 -5.95 -5.92 -11.16
CA VAL A 355 -6.76 -6.28 -10.00
C VAL A 355 -5.94 -5.91 -8.78
N GLU A 356 -6.52 -5.09 -7.93
CA GLU A 356 -5.92 -4.64 -6.68
C GLU A 356 -6.29 -5.62 -5.57
N HIS A 357 -5.39 -5.76 -4.59
CA HIS A 357 -5.49 -6.70 -3.47
C HIS A 357 -5.41 -8.18 -3.87
N ALA A 358 -6.47 -8.72 -4.48
CA ALA A 358 -6.61 -10.13 -4.82
C ALA A 358 -6.25 -11.08 -3.65
N GLU A 359 -6.77 -10.76 -2.45
CA GLU A 359 -6.41 -11.46 -1.20
C GLU A 359 -6.96 -12.89 -1.13
N MET A 360 -8.18 -13.13 -1.65
CA MET A 360 -8.81 -14.45 -1.66
C MET A 360 -8.91 -15.02 -3.07
N LEU A 361 -7.86 -15.74 -3.48
CA LEU A 361 -7.84 -16.47 -4.75
C LEU A 361 -8.37 -17.89 -4.56
N THR A 362 -9.40 -18.27 -5.31
CA THR A 362 -9.83 -19.66 -5.37
C THR A 362 -8.86 -20.49 -6.21
N PRO A 363 -8.42 -21.67 -5.72
CA PRO A 363 -7.71 -22.62 -6.56
C PRO A 363 -8.61 -23.01 -7.71
N ARG A 364 -8.13 -22.82 -8.95
CA ARG A 364 -8.84 -23.31 -10.12
C ARG A 364 -9.07 -24.83 -9.95
N PRO A 365 -10.28 -25.38 -10.21
CA PRO A 365 -10.43 -26.82 -10.31
C PRO A 365 -9.44 -27.33 -11.37
N SER A 366 -8.65 -28.35 -11.02
CA SER A 366 -7.63 -28.91 -11.88
C SER A 366 -8.24 -29.27 -13.24
N ARG A 367 -7.63 -28.77 -14.33
CA ARG A 367 -8.01 -29.24 -15.68
C ARG A 367 -7.80 -30.76 -15.68
N PRO A 368 -8.78 -31.58 -16.11
CA PRO A 368 -8.55 -33.00 -16.25
C PRO A 368 -7.34 -33.23 -17.16
N SER A 369 -6.41 -34.06 -16.69
CA SER A 369 -5.20 -34.41 -17.43
C SER A 369 -5.61 -34.98 -18.79
N ARG A 370 -5.17 -34.34 -19.88
CA ARG A 370 -5.29 -34.93 -21.22
C ARG A 370 -4.22 -36.02 -21.34
N ASN A 371 -4.47 -37.17 -20.73
CA ASN A 371 -3.81 -38.41 -21.14
C ASN A 371 -4.65 -39.05 -22.26
N SER A 372 -4.38 -38.64 -23.51
CA SER A 372 -4.52 -39.43 -24.75
C SER A 372 -4.61 -38.49 -25.96
N ALA A 373 -3.44 -38.13 -26.49
CA ALA A 373 -3.15 -37.85 -27.90
C ALA A 373 -1.84 -37.07 -27.96
N SER A 374 -0.86 -37.60 -28.68
CA SER A 374 0.43 -36.97 -28.93
C SER A 374 0.26 -35.52 -29.40
N PRO A 375 0.96 -34.54 -28.81
CA PRO A 375 0.91 -33.16 -29.28
C PRO A 375 1.77 -32.99 -30.54
N PRO A 376 1.39 -32.13 -31.51
CA PRO A 376 2.35 -31.59 -32.47
C PRO A 376 3.33 -30.65 -31.75
N PRO A 377 4.54 -30.41 -32.29
CA PRO A 377 5.56 -29.62 -31.63
C PRO A 377 5.19 -28.14 -31.67
N CYS A 378 4.51 -27.67 -30.62
CA CYS A 378 4.42 -26.24 -30.34
C CYS A 378 5.41 -25.91 -29.23
N SER A 379 6.42 -25.13 -29.58
CA SER A 379 7.33 -24.43 -28.67
C SER A 379 6.55 -23.75 -27.53
N PRO A 380 7.07 -23.71 -26.30
CA PRO A 380 6.35 -23.12 -25.18
C PRO A 380 6.20 -21.60 -25.39
N PRO A 381 4.99 -21.03 -25.39
CA PRO A 381 4.86 -19.59 -25.24
C PRO A 381 5.11 -19.26 -23.77
N SER A 382 6.23 -18.59 -23.50
CA SER A 382 6.50 -17.85 -22.27
C SER A 382 5.37 -16.85 -22.02
N THR A 383 4.31 -17.29 -21.32
CA THR A 383 3.13 -16.47 -21.05
C THR A 383 3.02 -16.22 -19.56
N ARG A 384 3.77 -15.24 -19.06
CA ARG A 384 3.38 -14.54 -17.83
C ARG A 384 2.15 -13.71 -18.17
N CYS A 385 0.96 -14.18 -17.82
CA CYS A 385 -0.11 -13.24 -17.47
C CYS A 385 0.42 -12.46 -16.27
N GLY A 386 0.76 -11.19 -16.47
CA GLY A 386 1.17 -10.29 -15.42
C GLY A 386 -0.01 -9.93 -14.54
N ALA A 387 -0.51 -10.88 -13.73
CA ALA A 387 -1.14 -10.52 -12.48
C ALA A 387 0.02 -10.06 -11.58
N ALA A 388 0.27 -8.75 -11.55
CA ALA A 388 1.11 -8.20 -10.51
C ALA A 388 0.39 -8.50 -9.19
N ARG A 389 1.00 -9.33 -8.33
CA ARG A 389 0.61 -9.33 -6.93
C ARG A 389 1.08 -7.99 -6.39
N THR A 390 0.18 -7.02 -6.33
CA THR A 390 0.43 -5.77 -5.63
C THR A 390 0.38 -6.10 -4.15
N ALA A 391 1.55 -6.24 -3.52
CA ALA A 391 1.64 -6.23 -2.07
C ALA A 391 1.29 -4.81 -1.62
N CYS A 392 0.02 -4.58 -1.32
CA CYS A 392 -0.47 -3.31 -0.81
C CYS A 392 0.07 -3.13 0.62
N THR A 393 0.73 -1.99 0.88
CA THR A 393 0.79 -1.47 2.23
C THR A 393 -0.64 -1.03 2.56
N ARG A 394 -1.22 -1.62 3.61
CA ARG A 394 -2.60 -1.32 4.05
C ARG A 394 -2.83 0.20 4.10
N SER A 395 -4.06 0.60 3.82
CA SER A 395 -4.55 1.99 3.88
C SER A 395 -3.81 2.84 4.92
N ALA A 396 -3.41 4.06 4.55
CA ALA A 396 -2.69 5.03 5.37
C ALA A 396 -3.20 5.23 6.82
N TRP A 397 -4.42 4.77 7.12
CA TRP A 397 -5.09 4.93 8.40
C TRP A 397 -5.12 3.65 9.26
N ALA A 398 -4.67 2.50 8.76
CA ALA A 398 -4.64 1.23 9.48
C ALA A 398 -3.20 0.87 9.90
N PRO A 399 -2.89 0.72 11.21
CA PRO A 399 -1.54 0.37 11.62
C PRO A 399 -1.14 -1.02 11.15
N SER A 400 0.10 -1.13 10.71
CA SER A 400 0.79 -2.37 10.39
C SER A 400 1.02 -3.22 11.65
N GLY A 401 0.22 -4.26 11.85
CA GLY A 401 0.55 -5.39 12.71
C GLY A 401 1.15 -6.54 11.88
N PRO A 402 2.11 -7.32 12.40
CA PRO A 402 2.74 -8.39 11.63
C PRO A 402 1.77 -9.55 11.42
N VAL A 403 1.21 -9.67 10.22
CA VAL A 403 0.61 -10.93 9.76
C VAL A 403 1.76 -11.76 9.18
N ARG A 404 2.17 -12.81 9.89
CA ARG A 404 3.09 -13.82 9.34
C ARG A 404 2.37 -14.59 8.24
N SER A 405 2.57 -14.18 6.99
CA SER A 405 2.30 -15.04 5.84
C SER A 405 3.54 -15.92 5.60
N THR A 406 3.40 -17.22 5.87
CA THR A 406 4.40 -18.21 5.46
C THR A 406 4.21 -18.53 3.98
N PRO A 407 5.19 -18.30 3.10
CA PRO A 407 5.14 -18.84 1.74
C PRO A 407 5.58 -20.31 1.80
N SER A 408 4.69 -21.23 1.42
CA SER A 408 5.05 -22.63 1.18
C SER A 408 5.62 -22.78 -0.25
N PRO A 409 6.87 -23.24 -0.44
CA PRO A 409 7.33 -23.75 -1.72
C PRO A 409 6.85 -25.20 -1.95
N PRO A 410 6.74 -25.69 -3.20
CA PRO A 410 6.39 -27.09 -3.47
C PRO A 410 7.48 -28.01 -2.90
N SER A 411 7.03 -29.02 -2.17
CA SER A 411 7.83 -29.84 -1.27
C SER A 411 8.71 -30.89 -1.97
N CYS A 412 9.88 -31.15 -1.38
CA CYS A 412 10.58 -32.44 -1.45
C CYS A 412 11.32 -32.68 -0.11
N GLY A 413 10.88 -33.68 0.68
CA GLY A 413 11.66 -34.34 1.76
C GLY A 413 11.48 -33.82 3.20
N PRO A 414 11.65 -34.69 4.23
CA PRO A 414 10.85 -34.63 5.47
C PRO A 414 11.41 -33.73 6.58
N ALA A 415 10.48 -33.22 7.39
CA ALA A 415 10.71 -32.40 8.58
C ALA A 415 11.15 -33.24 9.80
N TYR A 416 12.13 -32.71 10.55
CA TYR A 416 12.40 -33.06 11.95
C TYR A 416 12.44 -31.77 12.80
N PRO A 417 11.92 -31.78 14.05
CA PRO A 417 11.87 -30.59 14.89
C PRO A 417 13.19 -30.35 15.63
N LEU A 418 13.64 -29.10 15.71
CA LEU A 418 14.71 -28.66 16.63
C LEU A 418 14.12 -27.79 17.76
N PRO A 419 14.69 -27.89 18.98
CA PRO A 419 14.10 -27.37 20.21
C PRO A 419 14.38 -25.88 20.44
N SER A 420 13.51 -25.28 21.24
CA SER A 420 13.53 -23.90 21.74
C SER A 420 14.86 -23.52 22.40
N ALA A 421 15.40 -22.36 22.03
CA ALA A 421 16.54 -21.73 22.71
C ALA A 421 16.06 -20.68 23.75
N PRO A 422 16.84 -20.44 24.82
CA PRO A 422 16.35 -19.85 26.06
C PRO A 422 16.47 -18.32 26.16
N THR A 423 15.66 -17.78 27.06
CA THR A 423 15.53 -16.40 27.52
C THR A 423 16.84 -15.85 28.13
N VAL A 424 17.21 -14.61 27.79
CA VAL A 424 18.28 -13.85 28.45
C VAL A 424 17.65 -12.80 29.40
N PRO A 425 18.18 -12.60 30.62
CA PRO A 425 17.52 -11.78 31.64
C PRO A 425 17.90 -10.29 31.60
N SER A 426 16.96 -9.48 32.07
CA SER A 426 17.05 -8.02 32.28
C SER A 426 17.90 -7.66 33.52
N PRO A 427 18.70 -6.57 33.50
CA PRO A 427 19.36 -6.08 34.70
C PRO A 427 18.49 -5.10 35.50
N ARG A 428 18.44 -5.33 36.81
CA ARG A 428 17.79 -4.48 37.82
C ARG A 428 18.57 -3.18 38.09
N SER A 429 17.79 -2.18 38.50
CA SER A 429 18.17 -0.87 39.02
C SER A 429 19.08 -0.90 40.25
N THR A 430 19.93 0.11 40.39
CA THR A 430 20.31 0.69 41.69
C THR A 430 20.21 2.22 41.65
N ARG A 431 19.86 2.77 42.82
CA ARG A 431 19.41 4.14 43.10
C ARG A 431 20.56 5.17 43.10
N GLY A 432 20.22 6.42 42.81
CA GLY A 432 21.01 7.59 43.22
C GLY A 432 20.53 8.89 42.56
N ALA A 433 19.95 9.80 43.34
CA ALA A 433 19.66 11.20 43.00
C ALA A 433 20.31 12.09 44.09
N PRO A 434 20.34 13.43 43.99
CA PRO A 434 20.33 14.36 42.85
C PRO A 434 21.45 15.42 42.94
N SER A 435 21.67 16.26 41.91
CA SER A 435 22.19 17.63 42.09
C SER A 435 21.93 18.53 40.88
N ALA A 436 21.49 19.75 41.17
CA ALA A 436 21.12 20.83 40.27
C ALA A 436 22.31 21.53 39.58
N ARG A 437 22.05 22.13 38.40
CA ARG A 437 22.31 23.56 38.05
C ARG A 437 22.00 23.82 36.57
N ARG A 438 21.21 24.87 36.30
CA ARG A 438 21.12 25.65 35.04
C ARG A 438 22.10 26.86 35.15
N PRO A 439 22.17 27.83 34.21
CA PRO A 439 22.47 27.78 32.77
C PRO A 439 23.48 28.90 32.34
N SER A 440 23.92 28.96 31.07
CA SER A 440 24.39 30.20 30.41
C SER A 440 24.34 30.01 28.88
N THR A 441 23.55 30.76 28.08
CA THR A 441 23.86 32.07 27.45
C THR A 441 25.24 32.10 26.76
N ALA A 442 25.48 32.58 25.53
CA ALA A 442 24.74 33.40 24.57
C ALA A 442 25.42 33.38 23.17
N ARG A 443 24.65 33.86 22.17
CA ARG A 443 25.03 34.73 21.02
C ARG A 443 25.87 34.22 19.83
N ARG A 444 25.18 34.15 18.69
CA ARG A 444 25.42 34.78 17.36
C ARG A 444 26.85 35.22 17.00
N SER A 445 27.32 34.76 15.83
CA SER A 445 27.79 35.65 14.76
C SER A 445 27.82 34.94 13.39
N THR A 446 27.44 35.72 12.37
CA THR A 446 27.36 35.46 10.92
C THR A 446 28.73 35.67 10.24
N VAL A 447 29.12 34.85 9.26
CA VAL A 447 29.84 35.22 8.00
C VAL A 447 29.74 34.04 7.00
N SER A 448 29.48 34.34 5.71
CA SER A 448 29.50 33.47 4.52
C SER A 448 30.66 33.92 3.58
N PRO A 449 30.96 33.32 2.41
CA PRO A 449 31.19 31.92 2.03
C PRO A 449 32.60 31.72 1.39
N CYS A 450 33.10 30.48 1.27
CA CYS A 450 34.18 30.14 0.32
C CYS A 450 34.18 28.63 0.01
N ALA A 451 34.17 28.27 -1.27
CA ALA A 451 34.20 26.91 -1.81
C ALA A 451 35.64 26.35 -1.95
N PRO A 452 35.85 25.18 -2.57
CA PRO A 452 35.77 23.85 -1.95
C PRO A 452 37.17 23.28 -1.67
N ARG A 453 37.31 22.48 -0.60
CA ARG A 453 38.53 21.71 -0.34
C ARG A 453 38.23 20.22 -0.40
N SER A 454 38.83 19.57 -1.39
CA SER A 454 39.01 18.12 -1.51
C SER A 454 39.55 17.52 -0.20
N ARG A 455 38.81 16.60 0.42
CA ARG A 455 39.31 15.81 1.54
C ARG A 455 39.94 14.52 1.01
N ARG A 456 41.28 14.49 0.99
CA ARG A 456 42.04 13.24 1.02
C ARG A 456 42.08 12.73 2.46
N ILE A 457 41.57 11.53 2.71
CA ILE A 457 41.80 10.81 3.97
C ILE A 457 43.07 9.97 3.78
N ARG A 458 44.03 10.14 4.72
CA ARG A 458 45.27 9.36 4.79
C ARG A 458 44.97 7.95 5.26
N VAL A 459 45.33 6.96 4.47
CA VAL A 459 45.44 5.55 4.87
C VAL A 459 46.80 5.35 5.55
N ALA A 460 46.80 4.66 6.69
CA ALA A 460 48.00 4.19 7.37
C ALA A 460 48.25 2.72 6.96
N ASP A 461 49.49 2.45 6.55
CA ASP A 461 50.02 1.14 6.18
C ASP A 461 50.26 0.22 7.38
N GLY A 462 50.19 -1.09 7.10
CA GLY A 462 50.72 -2.19 7.92
C GLY A 462 49.72 -3.36 7.95
N GLY A 463 50.03 -4.59 7.56
CA GLY A 463 51.24 -5.27 7.15
C GLY A 463 50.87 -6.75 6.91
N ARG A 464 51.58 -7.42 6.02
CA ARG A 464 51.35 -8.79 5.53
C ARG A 464 51.47 -9.87 6.60
N SER A 465 50.79 -11.01 6.38
CA SER A 465 51.43 -12.34 6.43
C SER A 465 50.58 -13.43 5.77
N ASP A 466 51.24 -14.20 4.91
CA ASP A 466 50.79 -15.38 4.16
C ASP A 466 50.42 -16.60 5.03
N GLY A 467 49.69 -17.57 4.47
CA GLY A 467 49.57 -18.91 5.07
C GLY A 467 48.53 -19.85 4.46
N THR A 468 48.99 -20.76 3.61
CA THR A 468 48.30 -21.77 2.79
C THR A 468 47.68 -22.99 3.51
N THR A 469 46.77 -23.66 2.77
CA THR A 469 46.51 -25.13 2.59
C THR A 469 45.45 -25.94 3.38
N ARG A 470 44.57 -26.60 2.58
CA ARG A 470 43.94 -27.98 2.66
C ARG A 470 43.12 -28.31 3.93
N GLY A 471 41.91 -28.88 3.93
CA GLY A 471 41.16 -29.76 3.01
C GLY A 471 40.78 -31.04 3.77
N SER A 472 39.49 -31.36 3.96
CA SER A 472 38.96 -32.75 4.04
C SER A 472 37.44 -32.80 4.27
N TRP A 473 36.81 -33.73 3.55
CA TRP A 473 35.43 -34.16 3.66
C TRP A 473 35.31 -35.31 4.67
N CYS A 474 34.24 -35.35 5.48
CA CYS A 474 33.76 -36.59 6.09
C CYS A 474 32.23 -36.61 6.18
N ARG A 475 31.63 -37.64 5.58
CA ARG A 475 30.21 -38.01 5.64
C ARG A 475 29.92 -38.74 6.96
N ALA A 476 28.77 -38.47 7.57
CA ALA A 476 28.18 -39.36 8.57
C ALA A 476 26.67 -39.55 8.29
N ARG A 477 26.25 -40.82 8.16
CA ARG A 477 24.86 -41.28 8.10
C ARG A 477 24.25 -41.31 9.50
N PRO A 478 22.93 -41.06 9.68
CA PRO A 478 22.21 -41.50 10.87
C PRO A 478 21.33 -42.74 10.60
N PRO A 479 20.95 -43.48 11.65
CA PRO A 479 20.39 -44.84 11.58
C PRO A 479 18.87 -44.90 11.42
N THR A 480 18.39 -46.05 10.95
CA THR A 480 16.99 -46.42 10.70
C THR A 480 16.33 -47.19 11.85
N MET A 481 14.98 -47.07 11.94
CA MET A 481 13.94 -48.00 12.50
C MET A 481 13.28 -47.59 13.83
N PRO A 482 12.01 -48.03 14.14
CA PRO A 482 10.91 -48.47 13.27
C PRO A 482 9.53 -47.84 13.62
N CYS A 483 8.56 -48.07 12.72
CA CYS A 483 7.15 -47.69 12.76
C CYS A 483 6.34 -48.35 13.89
N GLY A 484 5.38 -47.59 14.46
CA GLY A 484 4.30 -48.09 15.32
C GLY A 484 2.94 -47.55 14.84
N ALA A 485 1.99 -48.46 14.64
CA ALA A 485 0.62 -48.24 14.14
C ALA A 485 -0.35 -47.71 15.24
N PRO A 486 -1.59 -47.30 14.88
CA PRO A 486 -2.39 -46.33 15.64
C PRO A 486 -3.30 -46.96 16.70
N ARG A 487 -3.76 -46.15 17.66
CA ARG A 487 -4.88 -46.49 18.55
C ARG A 487 -6.15 -45.76 18.11
N ASN A 488 -7.18 -46.56 17.81
CA ASN A 488 -8.58 -46.18 17.73
C ASN A 488 -9.05 -45.48 19.02
N TRP A 489 -10.12 -44.69 18.95
CA TRP A 489 -11.41 -44.98 19.59
C TRP A 489 -12.53 -44.16 18.94
N SER A 490 -13.56 -44.89 18.54
CA SER A 490 -14.84 -44.51 17.95
C SER A 490 -15.88 -44.11 19.02
N CYS A 491 -16.85 -43.24 18.74
CA CYS A 491 -18.30 -43.52 18.57
C CYS A 491 -19.05 -42.25 19.04
N ARG A 492 -20.23 -41.82 18.57
CA ARG A 492 -21.17 -42.11 17.46
C ARG A 492 -22.22 -40.95 17.48
N PRO A 493 -22.99 -40.71 16.40
CA PRO A 493 -23.99 -39.65 16.27
C PRO A 493 -25.42 -40.13 16.58
N PRO A 494 -26.44 -39.27 16.48
CA PRO A 494 -27.79 -39.70 16.13
C PRO A 494 -28.28 -39.11 14.79
N THR A 495 -28.60 -40.01 13.87
CA THR A 495 -29.63 -39.90 12.81
C THR A 495 -31.03 -40.03 13.44
N THR A 496 -32.13 -39.43 12.97
CA THR A 496 -32.84 -39.74 11.70
C THR A 496 -33.96 -38.72 11.33
N ALA A 497 -34.01 -38.37 10.02
CA ALA A 497 -35.15 -38.25 9.04
C ALA A 497 -36.41 -37.38 9.35
N SER A 498 -36.75 -36.29 8.61
CA SER A 498 -37.40 -36.12 7.25
C SER A 498 -38.91 -36.49 7.16
N PRO A 499 -39.78 -35.90 6.28
CA PRO A 499 -39.50 -35.29 4.96
C PRO A 499 -40.30 -34.00 4.57
N ALA A 500 -40.14 -33.61 3.29
CA ALA A 500 -40.47 -32.38 2.58
C ALA A 500 -41.95 -32.10 2.19
N GLY A 501 -42.21 -30.84 1.78
CA GLY A 501 -43.29 -30.43 0.85
C GLY A 501 -43.17 -28.95 0.40
N PRO A 502 -43.25 -28.63 -0.91
CA PRO A 502 -43.43 -27.25 -1.44
C PRO A 502 -44.74 -27.13 -2.27
N PRO A 503 -45.06 -26.01 -2.96
CA PRO A 503 -44.98 -24.58 -2.59
C PRO A 503 -46.34 -23.85 -2.82
N THR A 504 -46.52 -22.62 -2.31
CA THR A 504 -47.64 -21.73 -2.70
C THR A 504 -47.14 -20.39 -3.28
N ARG A 505 -47.66 -20.10 -4.47
CA ARG A 505 -47.56 -18.81 -5.19
C ARG A 505 -48.65 -17.85 -4.71
N ALA A 506 -48.34 -16.56 -4.57
CA ALA A 506 -49.27 -15.44 -4.72
C ALA A 506 -48.44 -14.18 -5.07
N ARG A 507 -48.41 -13.77 -6.36
CA ARG A 507 -49.21 -12.73 -7.02
C ARG A 507 -48.88 -11.29 -6.58
N ALA A 508 -48.29 -10.56 -7.52
CA ALA A 508 -48.22 -9.10 -7.59
C ALA A 508 -49.61 -8.46 -7.81
N PRO A 509 -49.74 -7.15 -7.54
CA PRO A 509 -50.60 -6.27 -8.31
C PRO A 509 -49.77 -5.30 -9.16
N ARG A 510 -50.03 -5.34 -10.47
CA ARG A 510 -49.92 -4.18 -11.34
C ARG A 510 -51.14 -3.28 -11.04
N ASP A 511 -50.94 -1.98 -11.00
CA ASP A 511 -51.56 -1.03 -11.94
C ASP A 511 -51.45 0.40 -11.41
N CYS A 512 -50.82 1.23 -12.24
CA CYS A 512 -50.94 2.68 -12.25
C CYS A 512 -52.21 3.03 -13.05
N PRO A 513 -52.93 4.12 -12.73
CA PRO A 513 -53.10 5.12 -13.80
C PRO A 513 -53.15 6.57 -13.27
N THR A 514 -52.28 7.43 -13.80
CA THR A 514 -52.52 8.66 -14.60
C THR A 514 -51.35 9.62 -14.47
#